data_AF-A0ABD4UGE9-F1
#
_entry.id   AF-A0ABD4UGE9-F1
#
_cell.length_a   1.000
_cell.length_b   1.000
_cell.length_c   1.000
_cell.angle_alpha   90.00
_cell.angle_beta   90.00
_cell.angle_gamma   90.00
#
_symmetry.space_group_name_H-M   'P 1'
#
loop_
_entity.id
_entity.type
_entity.pdbx_description
1 polymer ?
#
loop_
_entity_poly.entity_id
_entity_poly.type
_entity_poly.pdbx_seq_one_letter_code
_entity_poly.pdbx_strand_id
1 'polypeptide(L)'
;MKRFFLVVVMSMISFGVLDMALAQDRPDYFEIRSGQGQMNPSPSMVFTADGHTVSYFSRGRDIDPMPPSSYFGIGKYTASLTGTYRQHVDLVKATLSSRAIPQIHAINKGAVLVYSFDKGGHHYEGTYNYQFDDQFNDKLSVLYDLAHDLLARGTPEINLHPTLSVRPAQEHLVIEVTFSNDGKQDVTVDGPDHWSADLARPDLQYVQIGGGSDNVEFDVRLVSKYLSDTSRRYRREIVVKPGQPERVEFVVPYSALTFTDHSAMRRVDAGNYIFVGTVNLDILRPKEMDGRFFTPMDRLENVKLTGK
;
A
#
# COMPACT_ATOMS: atom_id res chain seq x y z
N MET A 1 -58.66 -14.13 -0.28
CA MET A 1 -57.49 -14.90 -0.77
C MET A 1 -56.91 -14.22 -2.01
N LYS A 2 -55.70 -13.66 -1.87
CA LYS A 2 -54.69 -13.18 -2.87
C LYS A 2 -53.85 -12.13 -2.11
N ARG A 3 -52.70 -12.53 -1.55
CA ARG A 3 -51.33 -12.37 -2.08
C ARG A 3 -50.80 -10.93 -1.96
N PHE A 4 -49.84 -10.68 -1.07
CA PHE A 4 -48.40 -10.52 -1.36
C PHE A 4 -47.70 -9.80 -0.19
N PHE A 5 -46.62 -10.40 0.29
CA PHE A 5 -45.59 -9.74 1.10
C PHE A 5 -44.85 -8.72 0.22
N LEU A 6 -44.61 -7.51 0.74
CA LEU A 6 -43.55 -6.65 0.25
C LEU A 6 -42.83 -6.03 1.44
N VAL A 7 -41.66 -6.57 1.76
CA VAL A 7 -40.69 -5.96 2.67
C VAL A 7 -39.91 -4.94 1.84
N VAL A 8 -40.04 -3.66 2.18
CA VAL A 8 -39.21 -2.59 1.61
C VAL A 8 -37.92 -2.55 2.41
N VAL A 9 -36.83 -3.06 1.83
CA VAL A 9 -35.47 -2.80 2.29
C VAL A 9 -35.02 -1.49 1.63
N MET A 10 -35.08 -0.39 2.37
CA MET A 10 -34.35 0.83 2.01
C MET A 10 -32.88 0.61 2.36
N SER A 11 -32.07 0.26 1.37
CA SER A 11 -30.61 0.36 1.45
C SER A 11 -30.20 1.65 0.72
N MET A 12 -29.99 2.74 1.47
CA MET A 12 -29.34 3.93 0.94
C MET A 12 -27.82 3.73 0.99
N ILE A 13 -27.27 3.14 -0.06
CA ILE A 13 -25.84 3.21 -0.34
C ILE A 13 -25.56 4.65 -0.78
N SER A 14 -25.10 5.47 0.17
CA SER A 14 -24.72 6.87 -0.05
C SER A 14 -23.20 6.96 -0.23
N PHE A 15 -22.66 6.29 -1.23
CA PHE A 15 -21.27 6.45 -1.67
C PHE A 15 -21.24 6.38 -3.19
N GLY A 16 -21.24 7.55 -3.84
CA GLY A 16 -21.24 7.67 -5.30
C GLY A 16 -21.44 9.11 -5.81
N VAL A 17 -21.98 10.00 -4.99
CA VAL A 17 -22.31 11.37 -5.45
C VAL A 17 -21.14 12.35 -5.32
N LEU A 18 -20.17 12.11 -4.42
CA LEU A 18 -19.03 13.03 -4.26
C LEU A 18 -17.92 12.89 -5.32
N ASP A 19 -17.74 11.70 -5.92
CA ASP A 19 -16.71 11.49 -6.96
C ASP A 19 -17.15 11.99 -8.35
N MET A 20 -18.46 12.01 -8.62
CA MET A 20 -18.99 12.49 -9.90
C MET A 20 -18.75 13.99 -10.14
N ALA A 21 -18.54 14.78 -9.08
CA ALA A 21 -18.35 16.22 -9.18
C ALA A 21 -16.91 16.62 -9.57
N LEU A 22 -15.90 15.78 -9.30
CA LEU A 22 -14.49 16.14 -9.56
C LEU A 22 -14.09 16.03 -11.03
N ALA A 23 -14.70 15.09 -11.78
CA ALA A 23 -14.39 14.89 -13.20
C ALA A 23 -14.94 16.01 -14.10
N GLN A 24 -16.08 16.63 -13.74
CA GLN A 24 -16.68 17.69 -14.56
C GLN A 24 -15.97 19.06 -14.46
N ASP A 25 -15.21 19.31 -13.38
CA ASP A 25 -14.64 20.64 -13.10
C ASP A 25 -13.17 20.81 -13.52
N ARG A 26 -12.51 19.78 -14.08
CA ARG A 26 -11.08 19.84 -14.47
C ARG A 26 -10.84 19.46 -15.93
N PRO A 27 -10.42 20.42 -16.79
CA PRO A 27 -10.01 20.11 -18.16
C PRO A 27 -8.93 19.01 -18.18
N ASP A 28 -9.06 18.03 -19.07
CA ASP A 28 -8.14 16.92 -19.30
C ASP A 28 -7.98 15.89 -18.16
N TYR A 29 -8.90 15.85 -17.19
CA TYR A 29 -8.88 14.86 -16.12
C TYR A 29 -8.76 13.43 -16.67
N PHE A 30 -7.81 12.69 -16.12
CA PHE A 30 -7.58 11.28 -16.40
C PHE A 30 -7.36 10.58 -15.08
N GLU A 31 -8.04 9.46 -14.91
CA GLU A 31 -7.87 8.64 -13.74
C GLU A 31 -7.85 7.17 -14.08
N ILE A 32 -6.91 6.45 -13.46
CA ILE A 32 -6.90 4.99 -13.41
C ILE A 32 -6.82 4.53 -11.96
N ARG A 33 -7.73 3.64 -11.57
CA ARG A 33 -7.78 3.04 -10.23
C ARG A 33 -7.79 1.51 -10.27
N SER A 34 -7.42 0.89 -9.15
CA SER A 34 -7.66 -0.53 -8.86
C SER A 34 -9.15 -0.87 -8.84
N GLY A 35 -9.56 -1.96 -9.48
CA GLY A 35 -10.94 -2.48 -9.52
C GLY A 35 -11.20 -3.66 -8.57
N GLN A 36 -12.40 -4.24 -8.69
CA GLN A 36 -12.89 -5.32 -7.82
C GLN A 36 -12.05 -6.61 -7.96
N GLY A 37 -11.57 -7.17 -6.85
CA GLY A 37 -10.80 -8.43 -6.80
C GLY A 37 -9.32 -8.31 -6.44
N GLN A 38 -8.77 -7.09 -6.34
CA GLN A 38 -7.47 -6.87 -5.67
C GLN A 38 -7.67 -6.86 -4.15
N MET A 39 -6.79 -7.51 -3.38
CA MET A 39 -6.75 -7.38 -1.91
C MET A 39 -6.31 -5.95 -1.56
N ASN A 40 -7.28 -5.03 -1.50
CA ASN A 40 -7.04 -3.59 -1.36
C ASN A 40 -7.01 -3.15 0.10
N PRO A 41 -5.89 -2.63 0.58
CA PRO A 41 -5.87 -1.66 1.66
C PRO A 41 -5.93 -0.23 1.01
N SER A 42 -6.63 0.73 1.65
CA SER A 42 -6.78 2.16 1.25
C SER A 42 -5.51 3.03 1.38
N PRO A 43 -5.17 4.02 0.53
CA PRO A 43 -6.05 4.79 -0.36
C PRO A 43 -6.47 3.98 -1.59
N SER A 44 -7.14 4.52 -2.62
CA SER A 44 -7.27 3.82 -3.91
C SER A 44 -6.02 4.08 -4.75
N MET A 45 -5.49 3.08 -5.45
CA MET A 45 -4.33 3.32 -6.33
C MET A 45 -4.77 4.30 -7.39
N VAL A 46 -3.96 5.32 -7.69
CA VAL A 46 -4.38 6.33 -8.66
C VAL A 46 -3.22 6.70 -9.57
N PHE A 47 -3.38 6.52 -10.88
CA PHE A 47 -2.75 7.43 -11.81
C PHE A 47 -3.73 8.57 -12.03
N THR A 48 -3.29 9.80 -11.80
CA THR A 48 -4.08 10.98 -12.17
C THR A 48 -3.31 11.86 -13.11
N ALA A 49 -4.03 12.52 -14.02
CA ALA A 49 -3.51 13.68 -14.71
C ALA A 49 -4.54 14.81 -14.71
N ASP A 50 -4.11 16.06 -14.48
CA ASP A 50 -4.98 17.22 -14.36
C ASP A 50 -4.55 18.39 -15.27
N GLY A 51 -4.40 18.12 -16.56
CA GLY A 51 -4.01 19.11 -17.58
C GLY A 51 -2.57 19.64 -17.47
N HIS A 52 -2.00 19.66 -16.26
CA HIS A 52 -0.68 20.21 -15.93
C HIS A 52 0.23 19.21 -15.23
N THR A 53 -0.32 18.33 -14.40
CA THR A 53 0.46 17.39 -13.59
C THR A 53 0.04 15.97 -13.91
N VAL A 54 0.98 15.03 -13.87
CA VAL A 54 0.70 13.60 -13.73
C VAL A 54 1.14 13.17 -12.34
N SER A 55 0.31 12.37 -11.67
CA SER A 55 0.62 11.83 -10.35
C SER A 55 0.48 10.31 -10.35
N TYR A 56 1.39 9.65 -9.63
CA TYR A 56 1.37 8.22 -9.38
C TYR A 56 1.44 7.94 -7.88
N PHE A 57 0.53 7.10 -7.39
CA PHE A 57 0.55 6.61 -6.01
C PHE A 57 1.09 5.18 -5.96
N SER A 58 2.31 5.01 -5.43
CA SER A 58 2.95 3.71 -5.20
C SER A 58 2.60 3.14 -3.84
N ARG A 59 2.52 1.82 -3.75
CA ARG A 59 2.11 1.09 -2.54
C ARG A 59 3.05 0.00 -2.06
N GLY A 60 4.20 -0.20 -2.71
CA GLY A 60 5.04 -1.38 -2.44
C GLY A 60 4.38 -2.73 -2.83
N ARG A 61 3.14 -2.68 -3.33
CA ARG A 61 2.41 -3.73 -4.08
C ARG A 61 1.88 -3.09 -5.34
N ASP A 62 2.81 -2.65 -6.18
CA ASP A 62 2.44 -2.00 -7.43
C ASP A 62 1.71 -3.04 -8.30
N ILE A 63 0.60 -2.57 -8.91
CA ILE A 63 -0.36 -3.26 -9.79
C ILE A 63 0.14 -4.63 -10.24
N ASP A 64 -0.53 -5.74 -9.95
CA ASP A 64 -0.32 -6.92 -10.81
C ASP A 64 -0.91 -6.59 -12.19
N PRO A 65 -0.19 -6.61 -13.34
CA PRO A 65 1.12 -7.23 -13.60
C PRO A 65 2.26 -6.23 -13.92
N MET A 66 2.37 -5.13 -13.18
CA MET A 66 3.59 -4.33 -13.10
C MET A 66 4.77 -5.19 -12.63
N PRO A 67 5.96 -4.99 -13.21
CA PRO A 67 7.20 -5.45 -12.61
C PRO A 67 7.24 -5.04 -11.12
N PRO A 68 7.66 -5.93 -10.21
CA PRO A 68 7.86 -5.56 -8.82
C PRO A 68 8.82 -4.38 -8.75
N SER A 69 8.36 -3.27 -8.19
CA SER A 69 9.24 -2.16 -7.87
C SER A 69 10.24 -2.61 -6.81
N SER A 70 11.50 -2.20 -6.92
CA SER A 70 12.50 -2.40 -5.87
C SER A 70 12.28 -1.50 -4.65
N TYR A 71 11.27 -0.62 -4.70
CA TYR A 71 10.94 0.31 -3.64
C TYR A 71 9.93 -0.31 -2.65
N PHE A 72 10.35 -0.38 -1.38
CA PHE A 72 9.56 -0.93 -0.28
C PHE A 72 8.95 0.17 0.59
N GLY A 73 7.94 0.86 0.08
CA GLY A 73 7.32 1.97 0.80
C GLY A 73 6.02 2.43 0.16
N ILE A 74 5.61 3.64 0.53
CA ILE A 74 4.41 4.28 0.01
C ILE A 74 4.71 5.70 -0.37
N GLY A 75 4.31 6.06 -1.59
CA GLY A 75 4.57 7.40 -2.05
C GLY A 75 3.57 7.92 -3.05
N LYS A 76 3.56 9.25 -3.15
CA LYS A 76 2.92 10.01 -4.20
C LYS A 76 4.01 10.74 -4.96
N TYR A 77 4.14 10.44 -6.23
CA TYR A 77 5.15 11.00 -7.11
C TYR A 77 4.46 11.83 -8.19
N THR A 78 4.97 13.02 -8.44
CA THR A 78 4.37 13.96 -9.40
C THR A 78 5.38 14.44 -10.43
N ALA A 79 4.91 14.76 -11.63
CA ALA A 79 5.71 15.44 -12.64
C ALA A 79 4.82 16.34 -13.50
N SER A 80 5.42 17.33 -14.17
CA SER A 80 4.69 18.14 -15.15
C SER A 80 4.26 17.28 -16.34
N LEU A 81 2.97 17.34 -16.70
CA LEU A 81 2.35 16.66 -17.83
C LEU A 81 2.79 17.29 -19.16
N THR A 82 4.02 17.00 -19.56
CA THR A 82 4.68 17.52 -20.77
C THR A 82 5.50 16.42 -21.44
N GLY A 83 5.89 16.63 -22.70
CA GLY A 83 6.72 15.69 -23.45
C GLY A 83 6.17 14.26 -23.43
N THR A 84 7.02 13.31 -23.04
CA THR A 84 6.71 11.87 -22.97
C THR A 84 5.53 11.57 -22.05
N TYR A 85 5.41 12.23 -20.90
CA TYR A 85 4.28 12.00 -19.97
C TYR A 85 2.93 12.29 -20.63
N ARG A 86 2.84 13.41 -21.37
CA ARG A 86 1.61 13.76 -22.11
C ARG A 86 1.32 12.76 -23.21
N GLN A 87 2.33 12.41 -24.01
CA GLN A 87 2.18 11.44 -25.10
C GLN A 87 1.68 10.08 -24.59
N HIS A 88 2.21 9.62 -23.45
CA HIS A 88 1.81 8.37 -22.82
C HIS A 88 0.37 8.42 -22.29
N VAL A 89 -0.03 9.50 -21.58
CA VAL A 89 -1.41 9.69 -21.13
C VAL A 89 -2.38 9.73 -22.32
N ASP A 90 -2.04 10.46 -23.39
CA ASP A 90 -2.86 10.54 -24.60
C ASP A 90 -2.99 9.18 -25.31
N LEU A 91 -1.91 8.39 -25.33
CA LEU A 91 -1.93 7.03 -25.86
C LEU A 91 -2.85 6.10 -25.06
N VAL A 92 -2.85 6.21 -23.72
CA VAL A 92 -3.75 5.43 -22.87
C VAL A 92 -5.20 5.85 -23.11
N LYS A 93 -5.50 7.15 -23.10
CA LYS A 93 -6.83 7.66 -23.46
C LYS A 93 -7.26 7.17 -24.84
N ALA A 94 -6.38 7.20 -25.82
CA ALA A 94 -6.66 6.72 -27.18
C ALA A 94 -6.92 5.22 -27.24
N THR A 95 -6.17 4.42 -26.50
CA THR A 95 -6.35 2.97 -26.42
C THR A 95 -7.68 2.62 -25.77
N LEU A 96 -7.99 3.20 -24.60
CA LEU A 96 -9.23 2.95 -23.86
C LEU A 96 -10.47 3.45 -24.61
N SER A 97 -10.36 4.53 -25.39
CA SER A 97 -11.47 5.04 -26.22
C SER A 97 -11.60 4.37 -27.60
N SER A 98 -10.65 3.51 -27.99
CA SER A 98 -10.61 2.95 -29.36
C SER A 98 -11.71 1.95 -29.68
N ARG A 99 -12.33 1.34 -28.67
CA ARG A 99 -13.41 0.36 -28.82
C ARG A 99 -14.25 0.29 -27.55
N ALA A 100 -15.47 -0.22 -27.69
CA ALA A 100 -16.27 -0.60 -26.52
C ALA A 100 -15.56 -1.73 -25.75
N ILE A 101 -15.22 -1.48 -24.49
CA ILE A 101 -14.63 -2.48 -23.61
C ILE A 101 -15.78 -3.26 -22.96
N PRO A 102 -15.88 -4.59 -23.16
CA PRO A 102 -16.96 -5.36 -22.56
C PRO A 102 -16.82 -5.37 -21.04
N GLN A 103 -17.95 -5.19 -20.36
CA GLN A 103 -18.04 -5.22 -18.90
C GLN A 103 -17.94 -6.68 -18.43
N ILE A 104 -16.73 -7.16 -18.21
CA ILE A 104 -16.50 -8.50 -17.67
C ILE A 104 -16.65 -8.42 -16.15
N HIS A 105 -17.75 -8.99 -15.64
CA HIS A 105 -17.97 -9.17 -14.21
C HIS A 105 -17.10 -10.35 -13.72
N ALA A 106 -15.80 -10.09 -13.55
CA ALA A 106 -14.86 -11.11 -13.12
C ALA A 106 -14.71 -11.08 -11.59
N ILE A 107 -15.43 -11.97 -10.90
CA ILE A 107 -15.21 -12.22 -9.47
C ILE A 107 -13.92 -13.06 -9.35
N ASN A 108 -12.93 -12.57 -8.59
CA ASN A 108 -11.66 -13.26 -8.27
C ASN A 108 -10.72 -13.56 -9.46
N LYS A 109 -10.63 -12.72 -10.50
CA LYS A 109 -9.79 -13.00 -11.70
C LYS A 109 -8.74 -11.94 -12.06
N GLY A 110 -8.03 -11.39 -11.07
CA GLY A 110 -6.88 -10.53 -11.35
C GLY A 110 -7.25 -9.19 -12.01
N ALA A 111 -6.23 -8.40 -12.34
CA ALA A 111 -6.32 -6.95 -12.38
C ALA A 111 -7.40 -6.35 -13.30
N VAL A 112 -8.11 -5.41 -12.68
CA VAL A 112 -9.25 -4.69 -13.20
C VAL A 112 -8.87 -3.20 -13.11
N LEU A 113 -8.50 -2.56 -14.21
CA LEU A 113 -8.32 -1.10 -14.26
C LEU A 113 -9.69 -0.44 -14.34
N VAL A 114 -10.02 0.43 -13.40
CA VAL A 114 -11.14 1.37 -13.55
C VAL A 114 -10.57 2.64 -14.16
N TYR A 115 -11.20 3.15 -15.22
CA TYR A 115 -10.77 4.38 -15.87
C TYR A 115 -11.92 5.38 -15.99
N SER A 116 -11.57 6.67 -15.92
CA SER A 116 -12.49 7.78 -16.20
C SER A 116 -11.69 8.95 -16.80
N PHE A 117 -12.12 9.47 -17.96
CA PHE A 117 -11.48 10.60 -18.62
C PHE A 117 -12.36 11.26 -19.67
N ASP A 118 -12.06 12.52 -19.96
CA ASP A 118 -12.62 13.22 -21.11
C ASP A 118 -11.67 13.21 -22.31
N LYS A 119 -12.25 13.02 -23.50
CA LYS A 119 -11.54 13.12 -24.78
C LYS A 119 -12.48 13.57 -25.89
N GLY A 120 -12.09 14.63 -26.61
CA GLY A 120 -12.83 15.09 -27.80
C GLY A 120 -14.29 15.49 -27.51
N GLY A 121 -14.57 16.03 -26.32
CA GLY A 121 -15.92 16.42 -25.90
C GLY A 121 -16.80 15.26 -25.40
N HIS A 122 -16.26 14.05 -25.29
CA HIS A 122 -16.96 12.88 -24.76
C HIS A 122 -16.31 12.38 -23.47
N HIS A 123 -17.16 12.01 -22.52
CA HIS A 123 -16.74 11.33 -21.30
C HIS A 123 -16.65 9.83 -21.53
N TYR A 124 -15.52 9.24 -21.14
CA TYR A 124 -15.26 7.81 -21.19
C TYR A 124 -15.04 7.30 -19.78
N GLU A 125 -15.83 6.32 -19.38
CA GLU A 125 -15.65 5.60 -18.12
C GLU A 125 -15.87 4.12 -18.33
N GLY A 126 -15.19 3.31 -17.52
CA GLY A 126 -15.38 1.88 -17.59
C GLY A 126 -14.36 1.11 -16.79
N THR A 127 -14.38 -0.20 -17.02
CA THR A 127 -13.58 -1.17 -16.31
C THR A 127 -12.92 -2.09 -17.33
N TYR A 128 -11.60 -2.27 -17.23
CA TYR A 128 -10.80 -3.12 -18.12
C TYR A 128 -10.13 -4.24 -17.34
N ASN A 129 -10.32 -5.49 -17.76
CA ASN A 129 -9.62 -6.64 -17.18
C ASN A 129 -8.43 -7.03 -18.07
N TYR A 130 -7.23 -7.11 -17.50
CA TYR A 130 -6.02 -7.47 -18.27
C TYR A 130 -6.04 -8.89 -18.85
N GLN A 131 -6.91 -9.79 -18.40
CA GLN A 131 -7.06 -11.12 -19.02
C GLN A 131 -7.91 -11.09 -20.31
N PHE A 132 -8.38 -9.92 -20.71
CA PHE A 132 -9.30 -9.80 -21.85
C PHE A 132 -8.61 -9.96 -23.21
N ASP A 133 -7.48 -9.28 -23.42
CA ASP A 133 -6.84 -9.20 -24.74
C ASP A 133 -5.36 -8.79 -24.63
N ASP A 134 -4.46 -9.73 -24.89
CA ASP A 134 -3.01 -9.53 -24.81
C ASP A 134 -2.53 -8.41 -25.75
N GLN A 135 -3.08 -8.31 -26.97
CA GLN A 135 -2.69 -7.24 -27.90
C GLN A 135 -3.17 -5.87 -27.42
N PHE A 136 -4.23 -5.83 -26.62
CA PHE A 136 -4.70 -4.60 -26.00
C PHE A 136 -3.89 -4.26 -24.75
N ASN A 137 -3.44 -5.27 -23.99
CA ASN A 137 -2.53 -5.11 -22.87
C ASN A 137 -1.20 -4.48 -23.30
N ASP A 138 -0.64 -4.92 -24.44
CA ASP A 138 0.59 -4.37 -24.99
C ASP A 138 0.51 -2.86 -25.20
N LYS A 139 -0.67 -2.34 -25.58
CA LYS A 139 -0.89 -0.89 -25.76
C LYS A 139 -1.05 -0.13 -24.45
N LEU A 140 -1.48 -0.81 -23.39
CA LEU A 140 -1.59 -0.26 -22.04
C LEU A 140 -0.29 -0.39 -21.23
N SER A 141 0.70 -1.11 -21.74
CA SER A 141 2.01 -1.29 -21.10
C SER A 141 2.73 0.03 -20.81
N VAL A 142 2.42 1.09 -21.56
CA VAL A 142 2.93 2.44 -21.34
C VAL A 142 2.59 3.02 -19.96
N LEU A 143 1.55 2.50 -19.29
CA LEU A 143 1.26 2.83 -17.89
C LEU A 143 2.38 2.36 -16.95
N TYR A 144 3.04 1.24 -17.28
CA TYR A 144 4.18 0.73 -16.54
C TYR A 144 5.38 1.66 -16.68
N ASP A 145 5.66 2.12 -17.90
CA ASP A 145 6.73 3.09 -18.15
C ASP A 145 6.47 4.39 -17.40
N LEU A 146 5.22 4.88 -17.41
CA LEU A 146 4.81 6.04 -16.62
C LEU A 146 5.06 5.85 -15.12
N ALA A 147 4.69 4.69 -14.57
CA ALA A 147 4.89 4.37 -13.15
C ALA A 147 6.36 4.37 -12.77
N HIS A 148 7.17 3.62 -13.53
CA HIS A 148 8.58 3.45 -13.27
C HIS A 148 9.31 4.77 -13.40
N ASP A 149 8.97 5.57 -14.40
CA ASP A 149 9.58 6.87 -14.60
C ASP A 149 9.19 7.86 -13.49
N LEU A 150 7.93 7.87 -13.04
CA LEU A 150 7.50 8.69 -11.90
C LEU A 150 8.14 8.26 -10.58
N LEU A 151 8.29 6.97 -10.34
CA LEU A 151 9.03 6.45 -9.18
C LEU A 151 10.51 6.86 -9.21
N ALA A 152 11.14 6.77 -10.38
CA ALA A 152 12.57 7.00 -10.51
C ALA A 152 12.96 8.48 -10.62
N ARG A 153 12.12 9.30 -11.25
CA ARG A 153 12.42 10.69 -11.63
C ARG A 153 11.35 11.70 -11.25
N GLY A 154 10.16 11.25 -10.84
CA GLY A 154 9.11 12.12 -10.34
C GLY A 154 9.53 12.81 -9.04
N THR A 155 8.89 13.93 -8.75
CA THR A 155 9.07 14.64 -7.49
C THR A 155 8.24 13.95 -6.40
N PRO A 156 8.86 13.44 -5.31
CA PRO A 156 8.12 12.84 -4.22
C PRO A 156 7.38 13.93 -3.45
N GLU A 157 6.05 13.88 -3.46
CA GLU A 157 5.21 14.69 -2.58
C GLU A 157 5.09 14.01 -1.21
N ILE A 158 4.98 12.69 -1.22
CA ILE A 158 4.98 11.81 -0.05
C ILE A 158 5.86 10.60 -0.40
N ASN A 159 6.70 10.16 0.52
CA ASN A 159 7.59 9.02 0.32
C ASN A 159 7.90 8.36 1.68
N LEU A 160 6.90 7.66 2.24
CA LEU A 160 6.97 6.97 3.51
C LEU A 160 7.66 5.62 3.36
N HIS A 161 8.81 5.46 4.01
CA HIS A 161 9.64 4.25 3.96
C HIS A 161 9.84 3.69 5.37
N PRO A 162 9.08 2.67 5.80
CA PRO A 162 9.32 1.99 7.06
C PRO A 162 10.48 1.00 6.94
N THR A 163 11.41 1.06 7.89
CA THR A 163 12.53 0.13 8.01
C THR A 163 12.59 -0.43 9.41
N LEU A 164 13.34 -1.52 9.60
CA LEU A 164 13.54 -2.12 10.92
C LEU A 164 15.03 -2.24 11.26
N SER A 165 15.31 -2.25 12.55
CA SER A 165 16.56 -2.76 13.11
C SER A 165 16.26 -3.66 14.29
N VAL A 166 17.13 -4.64 14.53
CA VAL A 166 16.98 -5.61 15.61
C VAL A 166 18.29 -5.74 16.36
N ARG A 167 18.22 -5.69 17.69
CA ARG A 167 19.35 -5.97 18.57
C ARG A 167 18.94 -6.93 19.69
N PRO A 168 19.79 -7.91 20.04
CA PRO A 168 19.54 -8.73 21.20
C PRO A 168 19.70 -7.91 22.49
N ALA A 169 18.82 -8.16 23.45
CA ALA A 169 19.03 -7.83 24.85
C ALA A 169 18.94 -9.13 25.67
N GLN A 170 19.22 -9.05 26.98
CA GLN A 170 19.24 -10.24 27.83
C GLN A 170 17.92 -10.99 27.71
N GLU A 171 16.78 -10.52 28.19
CA GLU A 171 15.51 -11.27 28.15
C GLU A 171 14.56 -10.88 27.00
N HIS A 172 15.04 -10.04 26.11
CA HIS A 172 14.21 -9.40 25.09
C HIS A 172 14.93 -9.31 23.76
N LEU A 173 14.15 -9.27 22.70
CA LEU A 173 14.53 -8.72 21.43
C LEU A 173 14.15 -7.23 21.44
N VAL A 174 15.11 -6.35 21.18
CA VAL A 174 14.79 -4.94 20.95
C VAL A 174 14.67 -4.72 19.46
N ILE A 175 13.50 -4.27 19.05
CA ILE A 175 13.13 -4.01 17.67
C ILE A 175 12.84 -2.53 17.55
N GLU A 176 13.51 -1.85 16.65
CA GLU A 176 13.21 -0.45 16.30
C GLU A 176 12.60 -0.42 14.91
N VAL A 177 11.44 0.22 14.77
CA VAL A 177 10.84 0.55 13.49
C VAL A 177 11.10 2.03 13.22
N THR A 178 11.78 2.33 12.12
CA THR A 178 12.03 3.71 11.68
C THR A 178 11.11 4.05 10.53
N PHE A 179 10.28 5.06 10.71
CA PHE A 179 9.46 5.64 9.65
C PHE A 179 10.16 6.87 9.10
N SER A 180 10.60 6.82 7.84
CA SER A 180 11.21 7.95 7.13
C SER A 180 10.23 8.52 6.10
N ASN A 181 10.29 9.82 5.87
CA ASN A 181 9.50 10.49 4.84
C ASN A 181 10.38 11.44 4.01
N ASP A 182 10.69 11.05 2.79
CA ASP A 182 11.50 11.86 1.86
C ASP A 182 10.64 12.75 0.94
N GLY A 183 9.34 12.84 1.21
CA GLY A 183 8.43 13.73 0.53
C GLY A 183 8.50 15.16 1.05
N LYS A 184 7.47 15.95 0.75
CA LYS A 184 7.34 17.37 1.15
C LYS A 184 6.23 17.62 2.16
N GLN A 185 5.35 16.64 2.39
CA GLN A 185 4.21 16.77 3.28
C GLN A 185 4.35 15.83 4.47
N ASP A 186 3.90 16.27 5.64
CA ASP A 186 3.80 15.42 6.84
C ASP A 186 2.85 14.25 6.56
N VAL A 187 3.23 13.06 7.03
CA VAL A 187 2.38 11.86 7.00
C VAL A 187 2.04 11.47 8.42
N THR A 188 0.77 11.22 8.71
CA THR A 188 0.34 10.67 10.00
C THR A 188 -0.16 9.26 9.80
N VAL A 189 0.34 8.31 10.58
CA VAL A 189 -0.13 6.92 10.62
C VAL A 189 -0.63 6.56 12.00
N ASP A 190 -1.55 5.60 12.06
CA ASP A 190 -2.02 5.03 13.32
C ASP A 190 -0.87 4.38 14.11
N GLY A 191 -0.88 4.61 15.42
CA GLY A 191 0.10 4.10 16.35
C GLY A 191 -0.25 2.75 16.98
N PRO A 192 0.68 2.17 17.77
CA PRO A 192 0.55 0.82 18.35
C PRO A 192 -0.67 0.50 19.22
N ASP A 193 -1.45 1.50 19.65
CA ASP A 193 -2.73 1.31 20.35
C ASP A 193 -3.80 0.72 19.42
N HIS A 194 -3.63 0.90 18.11
CA HIS A 194 -4.55 0.42 17.07
C HIS A 194 -4.08 -0.89 16.40
N TRP A 195 -2.84 -1.32 16.68
CA TRP A 195 -2.25 -2.49 16.05
C TRP A 195 -2.67 -3.77 16.79
N SER A 196 -2.94 -4.84 16.02
CA SER A 196 -3.35 -6.13 16.54
C SER A 196 -2.16 -7.08 16.71
N ALA A 197 -2.14 -7.83 17.81
CA ALA A 197 -1.19 -8.92 18.03
C ALA A 197 -1.62 -10.26 17.38
N ASP A 198 -2.83 -10.34 16.81
CA ASP A 198 -3.42 -11.58 16.30
C ASP A 198 -2.88 -11.96 14.92
N LEU A 199 -1.90 -12.86 14.87
CA LEU A 199 -1.29 -13.36 13.65
C LEU A 199 -2.28 -14.04 12.68
N ALA A 200 -3.40 -14.57 13.16
CA ALA A 200 -4.40 -15.24 12.33
C ALA A 200 -5.29 -14.26 11.54
N ARG A 201 -5.21 -12.95 11.86
CA ARG A 201 -6.03 -11.90 11.27
C ARG A 201 -5.18 -10.93 10.45
N PRO A 202 -4.94 -11.22 9.16
CA PRO A 202 -4.16 -10.35 8.26
C PRO A 202 -4.94 -9.11 7.81
N ASP A 203 -6.24 -9.04 8.06
CA ASP A 203 -7.10 -7.91 7.73
C ASP A 203 -6.98 -6.74 8.74
N LEU A 204 -6.47 -7.00 9.94
CA LEU A 204 -6.27 -6.00 10.99
C LEU A 204 -5.01 -5.17 10.76
N GLN A 205 -4.91 -4.01 11.41
CA GLN A 205 -3.67 -3.24 11.40
C GLN A 205 -2.58 -3.99 12.18
N TYR A 206 -1.35 -4.02 11.66
CA TYR A 206 -0.21 -4.64 12.34
C TYR A 206 1.13 -4.10 11.85
N VAL A 207 2.15 -4.25 12.69
CA VAL A 207 3.55 -4.34 12.26
C VAL A 207 4.04 -5.72 12.67
N GLN A 208 4.45 -6.54 11.70
CA GLN A 208 4.91 -7.91 11.93
C GLN A 208 6.39 -8.03 11.56
N ILE A 209 7.14 -8.67 12.45
CA ILE A 209 8.55 -8.98 12.27
C ILE A 209 8.71 -10.48 12.28
N GLY A 210 9.29 -11.01 11.20
CA GLY A 210 9.72 -12.41 11.10
C GLY A 210 11.21 -12.51 11.34
N GLY A 211 11.63 -13.51 12.10
CA GLY A 211 13.04 -13.84 12.36
C GLY A 211 13.32 -15.31 12.05
N GLY A 212 14.40 -15.58 11.33
CA GLY A 212 14.71 -16.92 10.84
C GLY A 212 16.21 -17.25 10.88
N SER A 213 16.52 -18.50 11.20
CA SER A 213 17.82 -19.17 11.02
C SER A 213 17.55 -20.62 10.62
N ASP A 214 18.60 -21.42 10.38
CA ASP A 214 18.46 -22.81 9.92
C ASP A 214 17.53 -23.69 10.78
N ASN A 215 17.44 -23.42 12.09
CA ASN A 215 16.68 -24.25 13.04
C ASN A 215 15.52 -23.52 13.73
N VAL A 216 15.42 -22.21 13.53
CA VAL A 216 14.50 -21.34 14.28
C VAL A 216 13.80 -20.41 13.29
N GLU A 217 12.48 -20.41 13.29
CA GLU A 217 11.67 -19.45 12.56
C GLU A 217 10.51 -18.99 13.45
N PHE A 218 10.33 -17.67 13.56
CA PHE A 218 9.29 -17.08 14.39
C PHE A 218 8.76 -15.79 13.82
N ASP A 219 7.55 -15.44 14.25
CA ASP A 219 6.90 -14.17 14.02
C ASP A 219 6.57 -13.46 15.34
N VAL A 220 6.53 -12.14 15.29
CA VAL A 220 5.94 -11.31 16.33
C VAL A 220 5.25 -10.10 15.72
N ARG A 221 4.05 -9.77 16.23
CA ARG A 221 3.39 -8.49 15.97
C ARG A 221 3.68 -7.50 17.08
N LEU A 222 4.17 -6.33 16.69
CA LEU A 222 4.47 -5.22 17.59
C LEU A 222 3.16 -4.54 17.98
N VAL A 223 3.01 -4.24 19.27
CA VAL A 223 1.80 -3.62 19.84
C VAL A 223 2.19 -2.77 21.04
N SER A 224 1.30 -1.88 21.49
CA SER A 224 1.57 -0.91 22.56
C SER A 224 2.17 -1.47 23.85
N LYS A 225 1.83 -2.71 24.25
CA LYS A 225 2.40 -3.31 25.46
C LYS A 225 3.92 -3.54 25.39
N TYR A 226 4.50 -3.60 24.19
CA TYR A 226 5.93 -3.77 23.99
C TYR A 226 6.66 -2.44 23.77
N LEU A 227 5.96 -1.30 23.68
CA LEU A 227 6.62 0.00 23.49
C LEU A 227 7.60 0.29 24.64
N SER A 228 8.81 0.73 24.27
CA SER A 228 9.75 1.26 25.25
C SER A 228 9.23 2.58 25.83
N ASP A 229 9.70 2.95 27.02
CA ASP A 229 9.24 4.16 27.70
C ASP A 229 9.49 5.43 26.89
N THR A 230 10.59 5.49 26.13
CA THR A 230 10.94 6.61 25.25
C THR A 230 10.03 6.71 24.02
N SER A 231 9.43 5.58 23.61
CA SER A 231 8.57 5.47 22.42
C SER A 231 7.08 5.58 22.73
N ARG A 232 6.67 5.67 24.01
CA ARG A 232 5.25 5.77 24.41
C ARG A 232 4.51 6.96 23.81
N ARG A 233 5.22 8.02 23.39
CA ARG A 233 4.61 9.17 22.70
C ARG A 233 3.93 8.80 21.38
N TYR A 234 4.38 7.72 20.74
CA TYR A 234 3.88 7.24 19.45
C TYR A 234 2.68 6.28 19.56
N ARG A 235 2.24 5.95 20.79
CA ARG A 235 1.24 4.91 21.02
C ARG A 235 -0.06 5.11 20.25
N ARG A 236 -0.51 6.36 20.06
CA ARG A 236 -1.77 6.66 19.35
C ARG A 236 -1.56 6.93 17.88
N GLU A 237 -0.58 7.77 17.55
CA GLU A 237 -0.32 8.25 16.20
C GLU A 237 1.18 8.50 16.05
N ILE A 238 1.68 8.33 14.84
CA ILE A 238 3.06 8.65 14.45
C ILE A 238 2.98 9.71 13.34
N VAL A 239 3.50 10.90 13.62
CA VAL A 239 3.59 11.99 12.64
C VAL A 239 5.01 12.03 12.10
N VAL A 240 5.18 11.72 10.83
CA VAL A 240 6.47 11.62 10.14
C VAL A 240 6.65 12.84 9.24
N LYS A 241 7.51 13.76 9.66
CA LYS A 241 7.80 14.99 8.91
C LYS A 241 8.83 14.75 7.80
N PRO A 242 8.80 15.55 6.73
CA PRO A 242 9.82 15.56 5.69
C PRO A 242 11.26 15.61 6.26
N GLY A 243 12.08 14.63 5.90
CA GLY A 243 13.49 14.54 6.30
C GLY A 243 13.74 14.33 7.80
N GLN A 244 12.71 14.02 8.59
CA GLN A 244 12.81 13.77 10.04
C GLN A 244 12.28 12.37 10.36
N PRO A 245 13.15 11.34 10.37
CA PRO A 245 12.72 9.98 10.67
C PRO A 245 12.23 9.83 12.11
N GLU A 246 11.11 9.15 12.29
CA GLU A 246 10.57 8.80 13.60
C GLU A 246 10.95 7.36 13.95
N ARG A 247 11.53 7.17 15.13
CA ARG A 247 11.99 5.86 15.63
C ARG A 247 11.09 5.36 16.74
N VAL A 248 10.49 4.20 16.53
CA VAL A 248 9.58 3.56 17.49
C VAL A 248 10.23 2.26 17.97
N GLU A 249 10.68 2.26 19.21
CA GLU A 249 11.36 1.12 19.83
C GLU A 249 10.39 0.24 20.63
N PHE A 250 10.52 -1.06 20.41
CA PHE A 250 9.77 -2.11 21.10
C PHE A 250 10.74 -3.06 21.82
N VAL A 251 10.43 -3.38 23.07
CA VAL A 251 11.15 -4.35 23.90
C VAL A 251 10.28 -5.60 24.01
N VAL A 252 10.55 -6.59 23.15
CA VAL A 252 9.74 -7.78 23.01
C VAL A 252 10.38 -8.93 23.80
N PRO A 253 9.72 -9.49 24.83
CA PRO A 253 10.26 -10.66 25.51
C PRO A 253 10.30 -11.88 24.58
N TYR A 254 11.32 -12.74 24.69
CA TYR A 254 11.41 -13.94 23.85
C TYR A 254 10.19 -14.88 23.99
N SER A 255 9.50 -14.84 25.13
CA SER A 255 8.26 -15.59 25.37
C SER A 255 7.05 -15.09 24.57
N ALA A 256 7.14 -13.91 23.95
CA ALA A 256 6.10 -13.37 23.07
C ALA A 256 6.26 -13.79 21.60
N LEU A 257 7.36 -14.47 21.26
CA LEU A 257 7.60 -14.93 19.90
C LEU A 257 6.71 -16.15 19.59
N THR A 258 6.13 -16.15 18.40
CA THR A 258 5.35 -17.29 17.91
C THR A 258 6.19 -18.04 16.89
N PHE A 259 6.66 -19.23 17.26
CA PHE A 259 7.48 -20.06 16.37
C PHE A 259 6.59 -20.74 15.31
N THR A 260 7.03 -20.73 14.06
CA THR A 260 6.28 -21.32 12.94
C THR A 260 6.30 -22.84 13.00
N ASP A 261 5.39 -23.52 12.30
CA ASP A 261 5.37 -25.00 12.28
C ASP A 261 6.65 -25.60 11.67
N HIS A 262 7.35 -24.85 10.82
CA HIS A 262 8.63 -25.24 10.21
C HIS A 262 9.84 -25.08 11.14
N SER A 263 9.68 -24.37 12.26
CA SER A 263 10.74 -24.16 13.23
C SER A 263 11.05 -25.46 14.00
N ALA A 264 12.26 -25.99 13.83
CA ALA A 264 12.75 -27.18 14.53
C ALA A 264 12.91 -26.93 16.04
N MET A 265 13.24 -25.71 16.42
CA MET A 265 13.39 -25.26 17.80
C MET A 265 12.30 -24.26 18.18
N ARG A 266 11.93 -24.23 19.47
CA ARG A 266 10.90 -23.33 20.02
C ARG A 266 11.49 -22.31 21.01
N ARG A 267 12.75 -21.93 20.75
CA ARG A 267 13.51 -20.92 21.48
C ARG A 267 14.51 -20.25 20.52
N VAL A 268 14.99 -19.08 20.89
CA VAL A 268 15.98 -18.34 20.09
C VAL A 268 17.38 -18.75 20.54
N ASP A 269 18.07 -19.57 19.75
CA ASP A 269 19.46 -19.95 20.03
C ASP A 269 20.46 -18.89 19.52
N ALA A 270 21.70 -18.97 19.98
CA ALA A 270 22.75 -18.04 19.55
C ALA A 270 23.09 -18.31 18.09
N GLY A 271 23.21 -17.27 17.28
CA GLY A 271 23.47 -17.44 15.86
C GLY A 271 23.24 -16.19 15.04
N ASN A 272 23.37 -16.36 13.73
CA ASN A 272 23.03 -15.34 12.75
C ASN A 272 21.60 -15.57 12.28
N TYR A 273 20.81 -14.51 12.30
CA TYR A 273 19.42 -14.53 11.90
C TYR A 273 19.19 -13.58 10.74
N ILE A 274 18.19 -13.93 9.96
CA ILE A 274 17.60 -13.11 8.92
C ILE A 274 16.33 -12.53 9.51
N PHE A 275 16.09 -11.24 9.30
CA PHE A 275 14.86 -10.59 9.71
C PHE A 275 14.15 -9.95 8.53
N VAL A 276 12.84 -10.07 8.52
CA VAL A 276 11.95 -9.42 7.56
C VAL A 276 10.86 -8.67 8.33
N GLY A 277 10.40 -7.56 7.77
CA GLY A 277 9.32 -6.77 8.35
C GLY A 277 8.20 -6.55 7.35
N THR A 278 6.98 -6.44 7.85
CA THR A 278 5.84 -5.96 7.08
C THR A 278 5.00 -5.02 7.94
N VAL A 279 4.46 -3.99 7.30
CA VAL A 279 3.46 -3.12 7.92
C VAL A 279 2.14 -3.25 7.19
N ASN A 280 1.06 -3.18 7.95
CA ASN A 280 -0.30 -3.04 7.49
C ASN A 280 -0.99 -1.99 8.38
N LEU A 281 -0.91 -0.71 8.06
CA LEU A 281 -1.29 0.39 8.96
C LEU A 281 -2.24 1.35 8.29
N ASP A 282 -2.99 2.16 9.05
CA ASP A 282 -3.81 3.21 8.45
C ASP A 282 -3.01 4.53 8.39
N ILE A 283 -2.93 5.15 7.21
CA ILE A 283 -2.54 6.56 7.05
C ILE A 283 -3.78 7.38 7.39
N LEU A 284 -3.65 8.30 8.35
CA LEU A 284 -4.72 9.22 8.73
C LEU A 284 -4.63 10.54 7.97
N ARG A 285 -3.40 10.94 7.61
CA ARG A 285 -3.12 12.18 6.88
C ARG A 285 -1.88 12.04 5.98
N PRO A 286 -1.85 12.74 4.83
CA PRO A 286 -2.89 13.65 4.32
C PRO A 286 -4.11 12.91 3.78
N LYS A 287 -5.25 13.62 3.65
CA LYS A 287 -6.56 13.04 3.26
C LYS A 287 -6.51 12.28 1.94
N GLU A 288 -5.70 12.74 0.99
CA GLU A 288 -5.52 12.08 -0.31
C GLU A 288 -4.87 10.69 -0.20
N MET A 289 -4.22 10.40 0.92
CA MET A 289 -3.63 9.10 1.21
C MET A 289 -4.33 8.36 2.35
N ASP A 290 -5.48 8.84 2.82
CA ASP A 290 -6.20 8.28 3.95
C ASP A 290 -6.58 6.80 3.70
N GLY A 291 -6.27 5.98 4.71
CA GLY A 291 -6.68 4.60 4.83
C GLY A 291 -5.54 3.58 4.97
N ARG A 292 -5.91 2.29 4.96
CA ARG A 292 -5.01 1.17 5.22
C ARG A 292 -3.97 0.91 4.14
N PHE A 293 -2.72 0.81 4.48
CA PHE A 293 -1.70 0.43 3.54
C PHE A 293 -0.91 -0.78 3.98
N PHE A 294 -0.36 -1.51 3.00
CA PHE A 294 0.58 -2.59 3.24
C PHE A 294 1.89 -2.30 2.52
N THR A 295 3.02 -2.46 3.20
CA THR A 295 4.32 -2.53 2.53
C THR A 295 5.27 -3.45 3.30
N PRO A 296 6.10 -4.27 2.62
CA PRO A 296 7.22 -4.93 3.27
C PRO A 296 8.29 -3.90 3.67
N MET A 297 9.22 -4.32 4.53
CA MET A 297 10.42 -3.56 4.89
C MET A 297 11.66 -4.25 4.31
N ASP A 298 12.78 -3.51 4.29
CA ASP A 298 14.08 -4.06 3.90
C ASP A 298 14.45 -5.29 4.75
N ARG A 299 14.92 -6.34 4.08
CA ARG A 299 15.42 -7.57 4.71
C ARG A 299 16.76 -7.30 5.39
N LEU A 300 16.88 -7.71 6.65
CA LEU A 300 18.15 -7.68 7.38
C LEU A 300 18.81 -9.05 7.34
N GLU A 301 20.07 -9.09 6.91
CA GLU A 301 20.89 -10.29 6.89
C GLU A 301 21.87 -10.31 8.07
N ASN A 302 22.23 -11.51 8.52
CA ASN A 302 23.32 -11.74 9.47
C ASN A 302 23.20 -10.96 10.80
N VAL A 303 21.99 -10.79 11.30
CA VAL A 303 21.75 -10.20 12.64
C VAL A 303 22.18 -11.20 13.70
N LYS A 304 23.24 -10.87 14.44
CA LYS A 304 23.78 -11.75 15.48
C LYS A 304 22.93 -11.67 16.75
N LEU A 305 22.33 -12.79 17.13
CA LEU A 305 21.65 -12.96 18.41
C LEU A 305 22.51 -13.77 19.37
N THR A 306 22.45 -13.44 20.66
CA THR A 306 23.29 -14.05 21.69
C THR A 306 22.72 -15.33 22.30
N GLY A 307 21.53 -15.76 21.86
CA GLY A 307 20.88 -17.01 22.26
C GLY A 307 20.34 -17.04 23.68
N LYS A 308 19.24 -17.77 23.89
CA LYS A 308 18.62 -18.12 25.17
C LYS A 308 17.82 -19.41 25.13
#